data_AF-A0A7H4P8U0-F1
#
_entry.id   AF-A0A7H4P8U0-F1
#
_cell.length_a   1.000
_cell.length_b   1.000
_cell.length_c   1.000
_cell.angle_alpha   90.00
_cell.angle_beta   90.00
_cell.angle_gamma   90.00
#
_symmetry.space_group_name_H-M   'P 1'
#
loop_
_entity.id
_entity.type
_entity.pdbx_description
1 polymer ?
#
loop_
_entity_poly.entity_id
_entity_poly.type
_entity_poly.pdbx_seq_one_letter_code
_entity_poly.pdbx_strand_id
1 'polypeptide(L)' 'MTIAEWLEEKGRKKGRKEGRLEGRKENSRSIALKMLASGLDPKMVMELTGLSQEELSSLSP' A
#
# COMPACT_ATOMS: atom_id res chain seq x y z
N MET A 1 29.08 -7.66 18.67
CA MET A 1 28.24 -7.76 17.48
C MET A 1 29.04 -8.45 16.39
N THR A 2 28.58 -9.61 15.93
CA THR A 2 29.21 -10.37 14.84
C THR A 2 28.63 -9.97 13.48
N ILE A 3 29.33 -10.31 12.40
CA ILE A 3 28.85 -10.06 11.03
C ILE A 3 27.50 -10.76 10.78
N ALA A 4 27.32 -11.96 11.36
CA ALA A 4 26.07 -12.72 11.25
C ALA A 4 24.89 -12.01 11.93
N GLU A 5 25.07 -11.52 13.16
CA GLU A 5 24.05 -10.77 13.89
C GLU A 5 23.64 -9.48 13.15
N TRP A 6 24.61 -8.78 12.55
CA TRP A 6 24.35 -7.58 11.77
C TRP A 6 23.54 -7.86 10.50
N LEU A 7 23.87 -8.94 9.78
CA LEU A 7 23.15 -9.37 8.58
C LEU A 7 21.70 -9.77 8.90
N GLU A 8 21.50 -10.52 9.98
CA GLU A 8 20.17 -10.93 10.43
C GLU A 8 19.32 -9.70 10.83
N GLU A 9 19.91 -8.76 11.58
CA GLU A 9 19.22 -7.54 11.98
C GLU A 9 18.84 -6.69 10.75
N LYS A 10 19.73 -6.57 9.76
CA LYS A 10 19.44 -5.89 8.50
C LYS A 10 18.31 -6.59 7.73
N GLY A 11 18.32 -7.92 7.64
CA GLY A 11 17.27 -8.71 7.00
C GLY A 11 15.90 -8.45 7.65
N ARG A 12 15.83 -8.54 8.98
CA ARG A 12 14.60 -8.24 9.73
C ARG A 12 14.10 -6.81 9.53
N LYS A 13 15.01 -5.82 9.53
CA LYS A 13 14.65 -4.41 9.31
C LYS A 13 14.12 -4.19 7.90
N LYS A 14 14.77 -4.77 6.89
CA LYS A 14 14.35 -4.69 5.49
C LYS A 14 12.98 -5.33 5.29
N GLY A 15 12.79 -6.57 5.72
CA GLY A 15 11.52 -7.28 5.60
C GLY A 15 10.37 -6.57 6.31
N ARG A 16 10.59 -6.04 7.53
CA ARG A 16 9.56 -5.24 8.22
C ARG A 16 9.23 -3.94 7.51
N LYS A 17 10.19 -3.31 6.82
CA LYS A 17 9.94 -2.08 6.06
C LYS A 17 9.15 -2.40 4.78
N GLU A 18 9.56 -3.43 4.05
CA GLU A 18 8.89 -3.87 2.81
C GLU A 18 7.46 -4.32 3.11
N GLY A 19 7.24 -5.22 4.08
CA GLY A 19 5.90 -5.67 4.44
C GLY A 19 4.98 -4.55 4.93
N ARG A 20 5.51 -3.51 5.61
CA ARG A 20 4.70 -2.33 5.97
C ARG A 20 4.32 -1.48 4.76
N LEU A 21 5.19 -1.38 3.77
CA LEU A 21 4.91 -0.61 2.55
C LEU A 21 3.91 -1.34 1.67
N GLU A 22 4.08 -2.64 1.48
CA GLU A 22 3.14 -3.49 0.74
C GLU A 22 1.76 -3.51 1.39
N GLY A 23 1.68 -3.78 2.70
CA GLY A 23 0.41 -3.80 3.41
C GLY A 23 -0.32 -2.45 3.40
N ARG A 24 0.41 -1.33 3.43
CA ARG A 24 -0.22 0.00 3.25
C ARG A 24 -0.80 0.17 1.86
N LYS A 25 -0.05 -0.21 0.81
CA LYS A 25 -0.52 -0.12 -0.58
C LYS A 25 -1.75 -1.01 -0.81
N GLU A 26 -1.73 -2.26 -0.36
CA GLU A 26 -2.86 -3.17 -0.47
C GLU A 26 -4.10 -2.64 0.25
N ASN A 27 -3.92 -2.10 1.47
CA ASN A 27 -5.04 -1.55 2.22
C ASN A 27 -5.65 -0.31 1.53
N SER A 28 -4.83 0.64 1.07
CA SER A 28 -5.30 1.80 0.31
C SER A 28 -6.10 1.38 -0.93
N ARG A 29 -5.60 0.38 -1.68
CA ARG A 29 -6.28 -0.17 -2.86
C ARG A 29 -7.61 -0.85 -2.51
N SER A 30 -7.63 -1.67 -1.45
CA SER A 30 -8.85 -2.34 -0.99
C SER A 30 -9.93 -1.35 -0.55
N ILE A 31 -9.54 -0.28 0.15
CA ILE A 31 -10.44 0.79 0.56
C ILE A 31 -10.98 1.54 -0.66
N ALA A 32 -10.11 1.91 -1.61
CA ALA A 32 -10.52 2.56 -2.85
C ALA A 32 -11.54 1.73 -3.65
N LEU A 33 -11.31 0.42 -3.79
CA LEU A 33 -12.24 -0.49 -4.45
C LEU A 33 -13.61 -0.50 -3.77
N LYS A 34 -13.64 -0.58 -2.43
CA LYS A 34 -14.90 -0.56 -1.67
C LYS A 34 -15.63 0.78 -1.79
N MET A 35 -14.89 1.89 -1.81
CA MET A 35 -15.45 3.22 -2.01
C MET A 35 -16.09 3.36 -3.40
N LEU A 36 -15.37 2.97 -4.45
CA LEU A 36 -15.89 2.97 -5.83
C LEU A 36 -17.12 2.07 -5.97
N ALA A 37 -17.07 0.85 -5.41
CA ALA A 37 -18.20 -0.08 -5.40
C ALA A 37 -19.42 0.47 -4.62
N SER A 38 -19.18 1.35 -3.66
CA SER A 38 -20.25 2.05 -2.91
C SER A 38 -20.79 3.28 -3.65
N GLY A 39 -20.31 3.55 -4.86
CA GLY A 39 -20.76 4.67 -5.70
C GLY A 39 -20.10 6.02 -5.36
N LEU A 40 -18.99 6.04 -4.62
CA LEU A 40 -18.26 7.29 -4.38
C LEU A 40 -17.59 7.78 -5.67
N ASP A 41 -17.58 9.10 -5.85
CA ASP A 41 -16.93 9.74 -6.99
C ASP A 41 -15.41 9.45 -7.00
N PRO A 42 -14.82 9.06 -8.15
CA PRO A 42 -13.41 8.74 -8.25
C PRO A 42 -12.47 9.85 -7.74
N LYS A 43 -12.81 11.14 -7.91
CA LYS A 43 -12.00 12.25 -7.39
C LYS A 43 -11.98 12.26 -5.87
N MET A 44 -13.12 12.00 -5.23
CA MET A 44 -13.20 11.91 -3.77
C MET A 44 -12.39 10.71 -3.25
N VAL A 45 -12.42 9.59 -3.99
CA VAL A 45 -11.60 8.42 -3.64
C VAL A 45 -10.11 8.74 -3.75
N MET A 46 -9.68 9.48 -4.78
CA MET A 46 -8.29 9.97 -4.91
C MET A 46 -7.86 10.80 -3.70
N GLU A 47 -8.69 11.77 -3.29
CA GLU A 47 -8.38 12.64 -2.15
C GLU A 47 -8.29 11.87 -0.83
N LEU A 48 -9.19 10.91 -0.60
CA LEU A 48 -9.26 10.16 0.66
C LEU A 48 -8.20 9.06 0.77
N THR A 49 -7.83 8.43 -0.34
CA THR A 49 -6.88 7.30 -0.36
C THR A 49 -5.45 7.71 -0.73
N GLY A 50 -5.29 8.91 -1.30
CA GLY A 50 -4.03 9.41 -1.82
C GLY A 50 -3.55 8.69 -3.09
N LEU A 51 -4.42 7.88 -3.70
CA LEU A 51 -4.11 7.17 -4.93
C LEU A 51 -4.20 8.12 -6.13
N SER A 52 -3.29 7.94 -7.10
CA SER A 52 -3.38 8.65 -8.36
C SER A 52 -4.54 8.14 -9.21
N GLN A 53 -4.89 8.92 -10.24
CA GLN A 53 -5.90 8.48 -11.21
C GLN A 53 -5.47 7.19 -11.91
N GLU A 54 -4.19 7.08 -12.27
CA GLU A 54 -3.61 5.87 -12.88
C GLU A 54 -3.74 4.65 -11.95
N GLU A 55 -3.44 4.83 -10.66
CA GLU A 55 -3.60 3.78 -9.66
C GLU A 55 -5.05 3.34 -9.52
N LEU A 56 -6.01 4.26 -9.53
CA LEU A 56 -7.44 3.94 -9.49
C LEU A 56 -7.94 3.28 -10.77
N SER A 57 -7.51 3.76 -11.93
CA SER A 57 -7.81 3.13 -13.22
C SER A 57 -7.24 1.72 -13.31
N SER A 58 -6.14 1.41 -12.63
CA SER A 58 -5.61 0.05 -12.55
C SER A 58 -6.40 -0.89 -11.62
N LEU A 59 -7.26 -0.32 -10.76
CA LEU A 59 -8.09 -1.07 -9.82
C LEU A 59 -9.49 -1.36 -10.37
N SER A 60 -10.03 -0.46 -11.19
CA SER A 60 -11.29 -0.69 -11.89
C SER A 60 -11.05 -1.52 -13.16
N PRO A 61 -11.75 -2.65 -13.36
CA PRO A 61 -11.76 -3.33 -14.66
C PRO A 61 -12.43 -2.48 -15.75
#